data_AF-X1MZB4-F1
#
_entry.id   AF-X1MZB4-F1
#
_cell.length_a   1.000
_cell.length_b   1.000
_cell.length_c   1.000
_cell.angle_alpha   90.00
_cell.angle_beta   90.00
_cell.angle_gamma   90.00
#
_symmetry.space_group_name_H-M   'P 1'
#
loop_
_entity.id
_entity.type
_entity.pdbx_description
1 polymer ?
#
loop_
_entity_poly.entity_id
_entity_poly.type
_entity_poly.pdbx_seq_one_letter_code
_entity_poly.pdbx_strand_id
1 'polypeptide(L)'
;MSSNDQARSRKRLSRDDRRRQLLDMAWQLVREEGTDALSLGRLAEQAGVTKPVVYDHFETRNGLLVALYQEYDARQSQMLAQALASCEASLASRARVIAEAYVDCVMS
;
A
#
# COMPACT_ATOMS: atom_id res chain seq x y z
N MET A 1 42.59 -4.99 -6.29
CA MET A 1 41.78 -3.76 -6.09
C MET A 1 41.24 -3.35 -7.45
N SER A 2 39.97 -3.62 -7.73
CA SER A 2 39.18 -2.96 -8.79
C SER A 2 37.73 -3.39 -8.59
N SER A 3 37.07 -2.72 -7.66
CA SER A 3 35.64 -2.82 -7.41
C SER A 3 35.01 -1.53 -7.92
N ASN A 4 34.47 -1.49 -9.14
CA ASN A 4 33.48 -0.47 -9.50
C ASN A 4 32.64 -0.80 -10.74
N ASP A 5 32.00 -1.97 -10.76
CA ASP A 5 31.08 -2.36 -11.85
C ASP A 5 29.66 -2.71 -11.34
N GLN A 6 29.28 -2.19 -10.17
CA GLN A 6 27.97 -2.41 -9.55
C GLN A 6 27.04 -1.19 -9.56
N ALA A 7 27.41 -0.14 -10.30
CA ALA A 7 26.43 0.86 -10.74
C ALA A 7 25.57 0.28 -11.88
N ARG A 8 25.00 -0.91 -11.67
CA ARG A 8 23.94 -1.44 -12.53
C ARG A 8 22.84 -0.39 -12.57
N SER A 9 22.64 0.18 -13.76
CA SER A 9 21.53 1.05 -14.13
C SER A 9 20.27 0.66 -13.36
N ARG A 10 20.02 1.34 -12.23
CA ARG A 10 18.74 1.26 -11.54
C ARG A 10 17.79 2.01 -12.45
N LYS A 11 17.14 1.25 -13.34
CA LYS A 11 16.13 1.74 -14.28
C LYS A 11 15.24 2.71 -13.50
N ARG A 12 15.21 3.98 -13.93
CA ARG A 12 14.38 5.00 -13.26
C ARG A 12 12.94 4.51 -13.27
N LEU A 13 12.40 4.25 -12.08
CA LEU A 13 10.98 3.96 -11.94
C LEU A 13 10.18 5.17 -12.43
N SER A 14 9.02 4.90 -13.03
CA SER A 14 8.04 5.95 -13.25
C SER A 14 7.59 6.52 -11.89
N ARG A 15 6.98 7.71 -11.92
CA ARG A 15 6.45 8.33 -10.70
C ARG A 15 5.42 7.41 -10.01
N ASP A 16 4.59 6.72 -10.79
CA ASP A 16 3.54 5.85 -10.26
C ASP A 16 4.10 4.52 -9.74
N ASP A 17 5.09 3.93 -10.41
CA ASP A 17 5.79 2.74 -9.89
C ASP A 17 6.51 3.06 -8.58
N ARG A 18 7.13 4.24 -8.49
CA ARG A 18 7.77 4.70 -7.25
C ARG A 18 6.75 4.87 -6.14
N ARG A 19 5.60 5.50 -6.43
CA ARG A 19 4.53 5.68 -5.44
C ARG A 19 4.04 4.33 -4.92
N ARG A 20 3.79 3.36 -5.80
CA ARG A 20 3.38 1.99 -5.42
C ARG A 20 4.43 1.31 -4.54
N GLN A 21 5.70 1.35 -4.93
CA GLN A 21 6.79 0.79 -4.12
C GLN A 21 6.82 1.39 -2.70
N LEU A 22 6.65 2.71 -2.58
CA LEU A 22 6.66 3.38 -1.28
C LEU A 22 5.45 2.99 -0.42
N LEU A 23 4.28 2.77 -1.02
CA LEU A 23 3.09 2.28 -0.30
C LEU A 23 3.27 0.84 0.17
N ASP A 24 3.80 -0.05 -0.68
CA ASP A 24 4.09 -1.44 -0.31
C ASP A 24 5.04 -1.53 0.89
N MET A 25 6.11 -0.72 0.89
CA MET A 25 7.06 -0.64 1.99
C MET A 25 6.46 -0.03 3.26
N ALA A 26 5.61 0.98 3.11
CA ALA A 26 4.89 1.56 4.23
C ALA A 26 3.95 0.54 4.89
N TRP A 27 3.24 -0.29 4.11
CA TRP A 27 2.43 -1.40 4.64
C TRP A 27 3.27 -2.45 5.36
N GLN A 28 4.43 -2.79 4.81
CA GLN A 28 5.36 -3.70 5.48
C GLN A 28 5.77 -3.15 6.85
N LEU A 29 6.16 -1.88 6.91
CA LEU A 29 6.58 -1.24 8.15
C LEU A 29 5.44 -1.16 9.18
N VAL A 30 4.23 -0.83 8.75
CA VAL A 30 3.05 -0.83 9.64
C VAL A 30 2.79 -2.22 10.22
N ARG A 31 2.94 -3.28 9.41
CA ARG A 31 2.74 -4.68 9.86
C ARG A 31 3.81 -5.16 10.82
N GLU A 32 5.07 -4.78 10.59
CA GLU A 32 6.21 -5.26 11.38
C GLU A 32 6.41 -4.46 12.66
N GLU A 33 6.17 -3.15 12.63
CA GLU A 33 6.57 -2.22 13.69
C GLU A 33 5.43 -1.34 14.22
N GLY A 34 4.23 -1.47 13.64
CA GLY A 34 3.09 -0.63 13.99
C GLY A 34 3.10 0.75 13.30
N THR A 35 2.00 1.48 13.47
CA THR A 35 1.79 2.79 12.82
C THR A 35 2.69 3.90 13.39
N ASP A 36 3.14 3.79 14.64
CA ASP A 36 4.01 4.79 15.26
C ASP A 36 5.40 4.85 14.63
N ALA A 37 5.89 3.72 14.12
CA ALA A 37 7.15 3.67 13.37
C ALA A 37 7.04 4.38 12.00
N LEU A 38 5.82 4.57 11.48
CA LEU A 38 5.60 5.11 10.14
C LEU A 38 5.91 6.60 10.08
N SER A 39 7.02 6.95 9.43
CA SER A 39 7.40 8.33 9.12
C SER A 39 7.97 8.44 7.71
N LEU A 40 7.87 9.63 7.08
CA LEU A 40 8.44 9.86 5.75
C LEU A 40 9.96 9.67 5.73
N GLY A 41 10.64 9.98 6.84
CA GLY A 41 12.08 9.77 6.99
C GLY A 41 12.46 8.30 6.99
N ARG A 42 11.80 7.50 7.83
CA ARG A 42 12.04 6.06 7.93
C ARG A 42 11.68 5.34 6.63
N LEU A 43 10.58 5.73 6.00
CA LEU A 43 10.20 5.20 4.70
C LEU A 43 11.26 5.50 3.62
N ALA A 44 11.83 6.71 3.61
CA ALA A 44 12.90 7.07 2.68
C ALA A 44 14.16 6.21 2.89
N GLU A 45 14.55 6.00 4.15
CA GLU A 45 15.69 5.16 4.54
C GLU A 45 15.48 3.71 4.07
N GLN A 46 14.33 3.11 4.37
CA GLN A 46 14.02 1.74 3.99
C GLN A 46 13.87 1.55 2.47
N ALA A 47 13.34 2.55 1.76
CA ALA A 47 13.22 2.55 0.30
C ALA A 47 14.53 2.86 -0.44
N GLY A 48 15.58 3.28 0.27
CA GLY A 48 16.85 3.68 -0.33
C GLY A 48 16.71 4.89 -1.25
N VAL A 49 15.81 5.83 -0.93
CA VAL A 49 15.59 7.08 -1.67
C VAL A 49 15.85 8.28 -0.77
N THR A 50 16.02 9.46 -1.36
CA THR A 50 16.21 10.68 -0.57
C THR A 50 14.87 11.12 0.04
N LYS A 51 14.92 11.79 1.21
CA LYS A 51 13.72 12.33 1.86
C LYS A 51 12.87 13.18 0.90
N PRO A 52 13.42 14.15 0.13
CA PRO A 52 12.61 14.93 -0.81
C PRO A 52 11.76 14.12 -1.79
N VAL A 53 12.21 12.95 -2.24
CA VAL A 53 11.42 12.06 -3.12
C VAL A 53 10.16 11.58 -2.42
N VAL A 54 10.25 11.17 -1.16
CA VAL A 54 9.09 10.71 -0.38
C VAL A 54 8.14 11.88 -0.07
N TYR A 55 8.69 13.05 0.25
CA TYR A 55 7.89 14.26 0.49
C TYR A 55 7.15 14.72 -0.79
N ASP A 56 7.71 14.57 -1.99
CA ASP A 56 7.00 14.86 -3.26
C ASP A 56 5.78 13.94 -3.50
N HIS A 57 5.80 12.72 -2.94
CA HIS A 57 4.70 11.78 -3.10
C HIS A 57 3.58 11.94 -2.05
N PHE A 58 3.92 12.30 -0.82
CA PHE A 58 2.97 12.23 0.30
C PHE A 58 2.84 13.52 1.12
N GLU A 59 3.76 14.48 0.94
CA GLU A 59 3.84 15.79 1.62
C GLU A 59 4.04 15.72 3.14
N THR A 60 3.22 14.93 3.84
CA THR A 60 3.20 14.79 5.31
C THR A 60 2.97 13.33 5.72
N ARG A 61 3.24 13.01 7.00
CA ARG A 61 2.88 11.69 7.56
C ARG A 61 1.37 11.40 7.43
N ASN A 62 0.53 12.41 7.66
CA ASN A 62 -0.92 12.26 7.50
C ASN A 62 -1.29 12.01 6.03
N GLY A 63 -0.63 12.68 5.08
CA GLY A 63 -0.82 12.42 3.65
C GLY A 63 -0.44 10.99 3.25
N LEU A 64 0.61 10.42 3.84
CA LEU A 64 0.96 9.01 3.67
C LEU A 64 -0.12 8.07 4.27
N LEU A 65 -0.62 8.36 5.47
CA LEU A 65 -1.69 7.58 6.09
C LEU A 65 -2.98 7.60 5.27
N VAL A 66 -3.36 8.77 4.74
CA VAL A 66 -4.50 8.90 3.82
C VAL A 66 -4.28 8.08 2.55
N ALA A 67 -3.07 8.11 1.98
CA ALA A 67 -2.76 7.32 0.80
C ALA A 67 -2.84 5.81 1.05
N LEU A 68 -2.36 5.34 2.21
CA LEU A 68 -2.52 3.94 2.64
C LEU A 68 -3.99 3.57 2.80
N TYR A 69 -4.78 4.41 3.47
CA TYR A 69 -6.21 4.17 3.65
C TYR A 69 -6.96 4.10 2.31
N GLN A 70 -6.67 4.99 1.36
CA GLN A 70 -7.27 4.98 0.02
C GLN A 70 -6.92 3.70 -0.75
N GLU A 71 -5.69 3.21 -0.64
CA GLU A 71 -5.28 1.95 -1.27
C GLU A 71 -5.98 0.75 -0.64
N TYR A 72 -6.09 0.73 0.70
CA TYR A 72 -6.84 -0.28 1.43
C TYR A 72 -8.31 -0.30 1.00
N ASP A 73 -8.98 0.85 1.02
CA ASP A 73 -10.38 1.01 0.64
C ASP A 73 -10.64 0.57 -0.81
N ALA A 74 -9.76 0.95 -1.75
CA ALA A 74 -9.85 0.53 -3.13
C ALA A 74 -9.73 -0.99 -3.28
N ARG A 75 -8.80 -1.61 -2.54
CA ARG A 75 -8.60 -3.07 -2.57
C ARG A 75 -9.80 -3.80 -1.98
N GLN A 76 -10.32 -3.36 -0.85
CA GLN A 76 -11.50 -3.96 -0.22
C GLN A 76 -12.74 -3.83 -1.10
N SER A 77 -12.95 -2.63 -1.67
CA SER A 77 -14.04 -2.38 -2.62
C SER A 77 -13.96 -3.30 -3.84
N GLN A 78 -12.76 -3.51 -4.38
CA GLN A 78 -12.54 -4.42 -5.50
C GLN A 78 -12.84 -5.88 -5.13
N MET A 79 -12.38 -6.34 -3.96
CA MET A 79 -12.65 -7.70 -3.47
C MET A 79 -14.15 -7.94 -3.28
N LEU A 80 -14.86 -6.99 -2.65
CA LEU A 80 -16.31 -7.06 -2.47
C LEU A 80 -17.05 -7.09 -3.81
N ALA A 81 -16.67 -6.22 -4.76
CA ALA A 81 -17.27 -6.21 -6.09
C ALA A 81 -17.09 -7.54 -6.83
N GLN A 82 -15.91 -8.16 -6.74
CA GLN A 82 -15.63 -9.47 -7.33
C GLN A 82 -16.46 -10.58 -6.67
N ALA A 83 -16.55 -10.60 -5.34
CA ALA A 83 -17.35 -11.58 -4.62
C ALA A 83 -18.85 -11.46 -4.93
N LEU A 84 -19.37 -10.23 -5.06
CA LEU A 84 -20.75 -9.99 -5.47
C LEU A 84 -21.04 -10.40 -6.92
N ALA A 85 -20.04 -10.28 -7.80
CA ALA A 85 -20.17 -10.69 -9.19
C ALA A 85 -20.13 -12.22 -9.38
N SER A 86 -19.45 -12.94 -8.48
CA SER A 86 -19.33 -14.41 -8.54
C SER A 86 -20.41 -15.15 -7.75
N CYS A 87 -21.10 -14.47 -6.83
CA CYS A 87 -22.16 -15.08 -6.04
C CYS A 87 -23.47 -15.25 -6.83
N GLU A 88 -24.31 -16.19 -6.39
CA GLU A 88 -25.66 -16.37 -6.95
C GLU A 88 -26.46 -15.06 -6.88
N ALA A 89 -27.24 -14.77 -7.92
CA ALA A 89 -28.11 -13.59 -7.99
C ALA A 89 -29.36 -13.71 -7.09
N SER A 90 -29.18 -14.15 -5.85
CA SER A 90 -30.20 -14.21 -4.81
C SER A 90 -29.88 -13.21 -3.69
N LEU A 91 -30.92 -12.67 -3.04
CA LEU A 91 -30.76 -11.73 -1.93
C LEU A 91 -29.96 -12.36 -0.78
N ALA A 92 -30.23 -13.63 -0.47
CA ALA A 92 -29.56 -14.36 0.60
C ALA A 92 -28.06 -14.52 0.34
N SER A 93 -27.66 -14.90 -0.88
CA SER A 93 -26.26 -15.06 -1.25
C SER A 93 -25.50 -13.73 -1.23
N ARG A 94 -26.10 -12.64 -1.74
CA ARG A 94 -25.50 -11.30 -1.69
C ARG A 94 -25.36 -10.77 -0.26
N ALA A 95 -26.38 -10.96 0.58
CA ALA A 95 -26.34 -10.54 1.98
C ALA A 95 -25.23 -11.26 2.76
N ARG A 96 -25.05 -12.57 2.52
CA ARG A 96 -23.96 -13.35 3.10
C ARG A 96 -22.58 -12.80 2.70
N VAL A 97 -22.35 -12.58 1.40
CA VAL A 97 -21.09 -12.04 0.89
C VAL A 97 -20.74 -10.68 1.51
N ILE A 98 -21.73 -9.78 1.63
CA ILE A 98 -21.51 -8.48 2.27
C ILE A 98 -21.15 -8.63 3.75
N ALA A 99 -21.85 -9.52 4.47
CA ALA A 99 -21.59 -9.76 5.89
C ALA A 99 -20.20 -10.36 6.12
N GLU A 100 -19.79 -11.33 5.30
CA GLU A 100 -18.46 -11.94 5.34
C GLU A 100 -17.37 -10.89 5.05
N ALA A 101 -17.53 -10.11 3.98
CA ALA A 101 -16.58 -9.05 3.64
C ALA A 101 -16.44 -7.98 4.73
N TYR A 102 -17.54 -7.64 5.43
CA TYR A 102 -17.50 -6.72 6.55
C TYR A 102 -16.70 -7.30 7.73
N VAL A 103 -16.94 -8.57 8.09
CA VAL A 103 -16.23 -9.23 9.19
C VAL A 103 -14.74 -9.35 8.87
N ASP A 104 -14.39 -9.75 7.64
CA ASP A 104 -13.00 -9.86 7.20
C ASP A 104 -12.28 -8.49 7.24
N CYS A 105 -12.95 -7.42 6.80
CA CYS A 105 -12.40 -6.06 6.82
C CYS A 105 -12.07 -5.57 8.24
N VAL A 106 -12.89 -5.94 9.23
CA VAL A 106 -12.68 -5.51 10.63
C VAL A 106 -11.60 -6.34 11.34
N MET A 107 -11.38 -7.58 10.90
CA MET A 107 -10.46 -8.52 11.53
C MET A 107 -9.08 -8.61 10.84
N SER A 108 -8.90 -7.96 9.69
CA SER A 108 -7.65 -7.90 8.89
C SER A 108 -6.74 -6.75 9.28
#